data_AF-A0A7V9LTK9-F1
#
_entry.id   AF-A0A7V9LTK9-F1
#
_cell.length_a   1.000
_cell.length_b   1.000
_cell.length_c   1.000
_cell.angle_alpha   90.00
_cell.angle_beta   90.00
_cell.angle_gamma   90.00
#
_symmetry.space_group_name_H-M   'P 1'
#
loop_
_entity.id
_entity.type
_entity.pdbx_description
1 polymer ?
#
loop_
_entity_poly.entity_id
_entity_poly.type
_entity_poly.pdbx_seq_one_letter_code
_entity_poly.pdbx_strand_id
1 'polypeptide(L)'
;MAKSLKEARQDLDEEYRKVREDLEEVRMAMIAVDQAGPEDDIYDRLDALEKAAGNVRTGGLVGGGAKGHRKALERYREIAGR
;
A
#
# COMPACT_ATOMS: atom_id res chain seq x y z
N MET A 1 17.82 -7.68 -21.45
CA MET A 1 18.96 -7.45 -20.53
C MET A 1 18.59 -8.09 -19.20
N ALA A 2 19.43 -8.98 -18.66
CA ALA A 2 19.22 -9.50 -17.31
C ALA A 2 19.37 -8.33 -16.33
N LYS A 3 18.34 -8.03 -15.53
CA LYS A 3 18.46 -7.01 -14.49
C LYS A 3 19.55 -7.43 -13.50
N SER A 4 20.39 -6.49 -13.09
CA SER A 4 21.33 -6.74 -12.00
C SER A 4 20.57 -6.93 -10.68
N LEU A 5 21.17 -7.62 -9.71
CA LEU A 5 20.58 -7.78 -8.37
C LEU A 5 20.24 -6.43 -7.73
N LYS A 6 21.05 -5.40 -7.99
CA LYS A 6 20.82 -4.03 -7.50
C LYS A 6 19.56 -3.41 -8.10
N GLU A 7 19.36 -3.51 -9.41
CA GLU A 7 18.16 -3.01 -10.08
C GLU A 7 16.90 -3.76 -9.61
N ALA A 8 16.98 -5.08 -9.48
CA ALA A 8 15.86 -5.88 -8.97
C ALA A 8 15.51 -5.51 -7.52
N ARG A 9 16.50 -5.17 -6.70
CA ARG A 9 16.27 -4.67 -5.34
C ARG A 9 15.61 -3.30 -5.34
N GLN A 10 16.06 -2.39 -6.19
CA GLN A 10 15.46 -1.06 -6.33
C GLN A 10 14.00 -1.12 -6.76
N ASP A 11 13.67 -1.96 -7.76
CA ASP A 11 12.29 -2.18 -8.19
C ASP A 11 11.42 -2.68 -7.02
N LEU A 12 11.92 -3.65 -6.26
CA LEU A 12 11.20 -4.21 -5.11
C LEU A 12 10.96 -3.15 -4.03
N ASP A 13 11.97 -2.35 -3.70
CA ASP A 13 11.85 -1.28 -2.71
C ASP A 13 10.88 -0.18 -3.17
N GLU A 14 10.82 0.12 -4.48
CA GLU A 14 9.87 1.08 -5.05
C GLU A 14 8.42 0.57 -4.98
N GLU A 15 8.18 -0.67 -5.41
CA GLU A 15 6.85 -1.28 -5.33
C GLU A 15 6.40 -1.43 -3.86
N TYR A 16 7.32 -1.75 -2.96
CA TYR A 16 7.03 -1.79 -1.52
C TYR A 16 6.69 -0.40 -0.97
N ARG A 17 7.36 0.67 -1.43
CA ARG A 17 7.07 2.04 -1.01
C ARG A 17 5.65 2.45 -1.41
N LYS A 18 5.24 2.18 -2.66
CA LYS A 18 3.88 2.47 -3.14
C LYS A 18 2.83 1.77 -2.27
N VAL A 19 3.06 0.49 -1.94
CA VAL A 19 2.20 -0.26 -1.01
C VAL A 19 2.11 0.42 0.36
N ARG A 20 3.20 0.98 0.86
CA ARG A 20 3.23 1.67 2.17
C ARG A 20 2.53 3.02 2.14
N GLU A 21 2.69 3.78 1.06
CA GLU A 21 2.06 5.07 0.83
C GLU A 21 0.53 4.91 0.75
N ASP A 22 0.04 3.94 -0.02
CA ASP A 22 -1.40 3.64 -0.12
C ASP A 22 -2.00 3.23 1.24
N LEU A 23 -1.26 2.46 2.06
CA LEU A 23 -1.70 2.10 3.42
C LEU A 23 -1.66 3.28 4.40
N GLU A 24 -0.92 4.34 4.10
CA GLU A 24 -0.82 5.50 4.97
C GLU A 24 -2.12 6.29 5.00
N GLU A 25 -2.81 6.41 3.87
CA GLU A 25 -4.13 7.05 3.80
C GLU A 25 -5.13 6.36 4.73
N VAL A 26 -5.16 5.02 4.73
CA VAL A 26 -6.00 4.23 5.64
C VAL A 26 -5.61 4.43 7.10
N ARG A 27 -4.31 4.47 7.40
CA ARG A 27 -3.82 4.75 8.76
C ARG A 27 -4.28 6.12 9.26
N MET A 28 -4.16 7.15 8.42
CA MET A 28 -4.58 8.50 8.78
C MET A 28 -6.09 8.60 9.00
N ALA A 29 -6.89 7.94 8.17
CA ALA A 29 -8.34 7.90 8.36
C ALA A 29 -8.74 7.16 9.65
N MET A 30 -8.04 6.06 9.99
CA MET A 30 -8.25 5.34 11.23
C MET A 30 -7.94 6.23 12.45
N ILE A 31 -6.81 6.95 12.41
CA ILE A 31 -6.44 7.89 13.48
C ILE A 31 -7.52 8.97 13.66
N ALA A 32 -8.11 9.48 12.57
CA ALA A 32 -9.18 10.47 12.65
C ALA A 32 -10.45 9.93 13.34
N VAL A 33 -10.79 8.67 13.12
CA VAL A 33 -11.88 7.98 13.83
C VAL A 33 -11.51 7.79 15.30
N ASP A 34 -10.30 7.29 15.60
CA ASP A 34 -9.84 7.03 16.97
C ASP A 34 -9.78 8.31 17.83
N GLN A 35 -9.49 9.46 17.21
CA GLN A 35 -9.42 10.75 17.88
C GLN A 35 -10.79 11.43 18.04
N ALA A 36 -11.88 10.79 17.59
CA ALA A 36 -13.20 11.40 17.62
C ALA A 36 -13.77 11.55 19.03
N GLY A 37 -14.17 12.77 19.34
CA GLY A 37 -14.94 13.11 20.52
C GLY A 37 -16.45 12.96 20.28
N PRO A 38 -17.26 13.05 21.35
CA PRO A 38 -18.71 12.87 21.28
C PRO A 38 -19.46 13.96 20.52
N GLU A 39 -18.83 15.12 20.28
CA GLU A 39 -19.40 16.24 19.52
C GLU A 39 -19.01 16.21 18.05
N ASP A 40 -18.11 15.31 17.66
CA ASP A 40 -17.66 15.19 16.29
C ASP A 40 -18.62 14.35 15.44
N ASP A 41 -18.65 14.62 14.14
CA ASP A 41 -19.37 13.77 13.18
C ASP A 41 -18.62 12.46 12.94
N ILE A 42 -18.96 11.44 13.73
CA ILE A 42 -18.39 10.09 13.61
C ILE A 42 -18.81 9.42 12.30
N TYR A 43 -20.01 9.72 11.77
CA TYR A 43 -20.49 9.10 10.53
C TYR A 43 -19.59 9.48 9.36
N ASP A 44 -19.33 10.77 9.18
CA ASP A 44 -18.47 11.27 8.10
C ASP A 44 -17.03 10.73 8.21
N ARG A 45 -16.51 10.56 9.45
CA ARG A 45 -15.17 9.98 9.67
C ARG A 45 -15.11 8.50 9.32
N LEU A 46 -16.14 7.74 9.66
CA LEU A 46 -16.25 6.33 9.28
C LEU A 46 -16.41 6.17 7.76
N ASP A 47 -17.19 7.02 7.11
CA ASP A 47 -17.33 7.04 5.65
C ASP A 47 -16.00 7.37 4.95
N ALA A 48 -15.22 8.32 5.48
CA ALA A 48 -13.88 8.61 4.98
C ALA A 48 -12.93 7.42 5.12
N LEU A 49 -12.96 6.71 6.26
CA LEU A 49 -12.19 5.48 6.46
C LEU A 49 -12.61 4.38 5.49
N GLU A 50 -13.91 4.18 5.29
CA GLU A 50 -14.43 3.21 4.33
C GLU A 50 -13.95 3.52 2.90
N LYS A 51 -13.99 4.79 2.48
CA LYS A 51 -13.50 5.24 1.17
C LYS A 51 -12.00 4.98 1.00
N ALA A 52 -11.18 5.32 2.00
CA ALA A 52 -9.75 5.07 1.96
C ALA A 52 -9.43 3.57 1.83
N ALA A 53 -10.09 2.73 2.63
CA ALA A 53 -9.95 1.27 2.55
C ALA A 53 -10.45 0.72 1.19
N GLY A 54 -11.53 1.30 0.67
CA GLY A 54 -12.07 1.03 -0.65
C GLY A 54 -11.05 1.30 -1.75
N ASN A 55 -10.42 2.48 -1.76
CA ASN A 55 -9.40 2.89 -2.74
C ASN A 55 -8.18 1.96 -2.72
N VAL A 56 -7.74 1.54 -1.53
CA VAL A 56 -6.67 0.55 -1.36
C VAL A 56 -7.08 -0.80 -1.99
N ARG A 57 -8.33 -1.23 -1.81
CA ARG A 57 -8.84 -2.49 -2.37
C ARG A 57 -9.06 -2.44 -3.88
N THR A 58 -9.62 -1.36 -4.42
CA THR A 58 -10.06 -1.28 -5.82
C THR A 58 -9.05 -0.57 -6.73
N GLY A 59 -8.35 0.45 -6.23
CA GLY A 59 -7.62 1.44 -7.03
C GLY A 59 -6.09 1.29 -7.06
N GLY A 60 -5.43 0.99 -5.95
CA GLY A 60 -3.97 1.06 -5.86
C GLY A 60 -3.31 -0.27 -5.50
N LEU A 61 -3.66 -0.77 -4.32
CA LEU A 61 -2.91 -1.81 -3.64
C LEU A 61 -3.27 -3.22 -4.08
N VAL A 62 -4.54 -3.63 -4.02
CA VAL A 62 -4.88 -5.04 -4.33
C VAL A 62 -4.96 -5.32 -5.84
N GLY A 63 -5.29 -4.31 -6.66
CA GLY A 63 -5.37 -4.45 -8.11
C GLY A 63 -3.98 -4.47 -8.79
N GLY A 64 -3.18 -3.43 -8.57
CA GLY A 64 -1.92 -3.19 -9.27
C GLY A 64 -0.67 -3.34 -8.38
N GLY A 65 -0.63 -2.64 -7.25
CA GLY A 65 0.57 -2.48 -6.40
C GLY A 65 1.04 -3.78 -5.74
N ALA A 66 0.16 -4.53 -5.10
CA ALA A 66 0.48 -5.81 -4.47
C ALA A 66 0.90 -6.86 -5.50
N LYS A 67 0.29 -6.82 -6.70
CA LYS A 67 0.68 -7.68 -7.82
C LYS A 67 2.04 -7.27 -8.40
N GLY A 68 2.31 -5.97 -8.51
CA GLY A 68 3.59 -5.39 -8.90
C GLY A 68 4.69 -5.78 -7.93
N HIS A 69 4.47 -5.53 -6.64
CA HIS A 69 5.35 -5.95 -5.55
C HIS A 69 5.60 -7.46 -5.57
N ARG A 70 4.56 -8.30 -5.73
CA ARG A 70 4.73 -9.76 -5.82
C ARG A 70 5.67 -10.13 -6.96
N LYS A 71 5.48 -9.58 -8.16
CA LYS A 71 6.34 -9.83 -9.32
C LYS A 71 7.77 -9.33 -9.10
N ALA A 72 7.93 -8.16 -8.49
CA ALA A 72 9.25 -7.62 -8.15
C ALA A 72 9.97 -8.51 -7.13
N LEU A 73 9.25 -9.04 -6.15
CA LEU A 73 9.78 -9.96 -5.14
C LEU A 73 10.19 -11.30 -5.76
N GLU A 74 9.36 -11.88 -6.63
CA GLU A 74 9.68 -13.10 -7.38
C GLU A 74 10.97 -12.91 -8.20
N ARG A 75 11.06 -11.81 -8.96
CA ARG A 75 12.25 -11.49 -9.77
C ARG A 75 13.51 -11.28 -8.92
N TYR A 76 13.39 -10.57 -7.80
CA TYR A 76 14.51 -10.38 -6.87
C TYR A 76 15.01 -11.71 -6.31
N ARG A 77 14.09 -12.62 -5.93
CA ARG A 77 14.43 -13.96 -5.43
C ARG A 77 15.12 -14.82 -6.47
N GLU A 78 14.60 -14.83 -7.70
CA GLU A 78 15.20 -15.54 -8.83
C GLU A 78 16.66 -15.09 -9.07
N ILE A 79 16.90 -13.78 -9.13
CA ILE A 79 18.25 -13.22 -9.34
C ILE A 79 19.16 -13.45 -8.12
N ALA A 80 18.59 -13.45 -6.91
CA ALA A 80 19.34 -13.71 -5.67
C ALA A 80 19.61 -15.20 -5.42
N GLY A 81 19.05 -16.11 -6.22
CA GLY A 81 19.15 -17.56 -6.01
C GLY A 81 18.41 -18.06 -4.77
N ARG A 82 17.23 -17.51 -4.47
CA ARG A 82 16.40 -17.84 -3.30
C ARG A 82 15.00 -18.29 -3.67
#